data_AF-A0AA88ITC9-F1
#
_entry.id   AF-A0AA88ITC9-F1
#
_cell.length_a   1.000
_cell.length_b   1.000
_cell.length_c   1.000
_cell.angle_alpha   90.00
_cell.angle_beta   90.00
_cell.angle_gamma   90.00
#
_symmetry.space_group_name_H-M   'P 1'
#
loop_
_entity.id
_entity.type
_entity.pdbx_description
1 polymer ?
#
loop_
_entity_poly.entity_id
_entity_poly.type
_entity_poly.pdbx_seq_one_letter_code
_entity_poly.pdbx_strand_id
1 'polypeptide(L)' 'MSGFVCPHCSECSNIFSKGGGEELAKLTGSVFLGSVPLDPLLGRSIEEGKDFTKAFPDSATFSAISSISQTLLNSLQTP' A
#
# COMPACT_ATOMS: atom_id res chain seq x y z
N MET A 1 -8.17 5.04 6.98
CA MET A 1 -7.15 5.25 5.92
C MET A 1 -5.88 4.48 6.30
N SER A 2 -4.91 4.39 5.38
CA SER A 2 -3.58 3.86 5.70
C SER A 2 -2.68 4.96 6.28
N GLY A 3 -1.45 4.61 6.66
CA GLY A 3 -0.45 5.59 7.13
C GLY A 3 0.01 6.55 6.03
N PHE A 4 0.79 7.55 6.40
CA PHE A 4 1.41 8.54 5.52
C PHE A 4 2.93 8.42 5.61
N VAL A 5 3.62 8.31 4.48
CA VAL A 5 5.08 8.24 4.40
C VAL A 5 5.65 9.65 4.35
N CYS A 6 6.45 10.01 5.36
CA CYS A 6 7.14 11.29 5.37
C CYS A 6 8.22 11.33 4.26
N PRO A 7 8.22 12.32 3.35
CA PRO A 7 9.21 12.41 2.28
C PRO A 7 10.62 12.81 2.76
N HIS A 8 10.78 13.14 4.04
CA HIS A 8 12.05 13.60 4.61
C HIS A 8 12.74 12.57 5.51
N CYS A 9 11.98 11.77 6.26
CA CYS A 9 12.52 10.77 7.19
C CYS A 9 12.07 9.34 6.90
N SER A 10 11.23 9.12 5.87
CA SER A 10 10.68 7.81 5.48
C SER A 10 9.86 7.10 6.55
N GLU A 11 9.56 7.76 7.67
CA GLU A 11 8.69 7.25 8.71
C GLU A 11 7.23 7.23 8.24
N CYS A 12 6.52 6.13 8.55
CA CYS A 12 5.11 5.98 8.24
C CYS A 12 4.27 6.34 9.47
N SER A 13 3.55 7.45 9.40
CA SER A 13 2.73 7.99 10.49
C SER A 13 1.24 7.94 10.17
N ASN A 14 0.39 7.62 11.14
CA ASN A 14 -1.05 7.66 10.95
C ASN A 14 -1.58 9.07 11.19
N ILE A 15 -1.70 9.88 10.14
CA ILE A 15 -2.26 11.24 10.22
C ILE A 15 -3.81 11.26 10.26
N PHE A 16 -4.44 10.12 9.95
CA PHE A 16 -5.88 9.89 10.03
C PHE A 16 -6.15 8.56 10.77
N SER A 17 -7.41 8.33 11.13
CA SER A 17 -7.84 7.05 11.71
C SER A 17 -7.51 5.86 10.80
N LYS A 18 -7.01 4.77 11.38
CA LYS A 18 -6.64 3.52 10.71
C LYS A 18 -7.71 2.44 10.93
N GLY A 19 -7.76 1.44 10.06
CA GLY A 19 -8.53 0.21 10.28
C GLY A 19 -9.94 0.19 9.66
N GLY A 20 -10.55 1.34 9.41
CA GLY A 20 -11.94 1.38 8.89
C GLY A 20 -12.20 0.60 7.59
N GLY A 21 -11.20 0.48 6.71
CA GLY A 21 -11.32 -0.34 5.50
C GLY A 21 -11.27 -1.85 5.78
N GLU A 22 -10.46 -2.27 6.76
CA GLU A 22 -10.40 -3.67 7.22
C GLU A 22 -11.68 -4.05 7.97
N GLU A 23 -12.20 -3.15 8.80
CA GLU A 23 -13.50 -3.33 9.47
C GLU A 23 -14.63 -3.44 8.45
N LEU A 24 -14.67 -2.57 7.44
CA LEU A 24 -15.66 -2.66 6.37
C LEU A 24 -15.59 -3.99 5.63
N ALA A 25 -14.38 -4.45 5.28
CA ALA A 25 -14.19 -5.75 4.62
C ALA A 25 -14.73 -6.90 5.48
N LYS A 26 -14.50 -6.87 6.80
CA LYS A 26 -15.08 -7.84 7.75
C LYS A 26 -16.61 -7.79 7.75
N LEU A 27 -17.19 -6.59 7.76
CA LEU A 27 -18.65 -6.40 7.78
C LEU A 27 -19.33 -6.88 6.49
N THR A 28 -18.68 -6.72 5.33
CA THR A 28 -19.23 -7.13 4.03
C THR A 28 -18.85 -8.55 3.62
N GLY A 29 -18.09 -9.27 4.45
CA GLY A 29 -17.55 -10.60 4.12
C GLY A 29 -16.54 -10.56 2.96
N SER A 30 -15.92 -9.41 2.70
CA SER A 30 -14.91 -9.24 1.66
C SER A 30 -13.51 -9.55 2.19
N VAL A 31 -12.62 -10.06 1.33
CA VAL A 31 -11.23 -10.31 1.70
C VAL A 31 -10.46 -8.99 1.80
N PHE A 32 -9.84 -8.75 2.95
CA PHE A 32 -8.92 -7.62 3.12
C PHE A 32 -7.51 -8.03 2.68
N LEU A 33 -7.03 -7.45 1.58
CA LEU A 33 -5.71 -7.80 1.02
C LEU A 33 -4.57 -6.99 1.64
N GLY A 34 -4.87 -5.84 2.25
CA GLY A 34 -3.87 -4.96 2.87
C GLY A 34 -4.20 -3.48 2.74
N SER A 35 -3.26 -2.64 3.15
CA SER A 35 -3.38 -1.18 3.12
C SER A 35 -2.14 -0.53 2.52
N VAL A 36 -2.31 0.36 1.54
CA VAL A 36 -1.22 1.11 0.91
C VAL A 36 -1.13 2.50 1.53
N PRO A 37 0.04 2.93 2.06
CA PRO A 37 0.18 4.23 2.67
C PRO A 37 0.08 5.37 1.65
N LEU A 38 -0.25 6.57 2.12
CA LEU A 38 -0.17 7.80 1.35
C LEU A 38 1.31 8.18 1.20
N ASP A 39 1.82 8.09 -0.02
CA ASP A 39 3.24 8.31 -0.32
C ASP A 39 3.40 9.41 -1.38
N PRO A 40 3.93 10.59 -1.01
CA PRO A 40 4.20 11.67 -1.96
C PRO A 40 5.17 11.29 -3.07
N LEU A 41 6.11 10.37 -2.82
CA LEU A 41 7.08 9.93 -3.83
C LEU A 41 6.40 9.06 -4.90
N LEU A 42 5.39 8.28 -4.52
CA LEU A 42 4.58 7.53 -5.48
C LEU A 42 3.84 8.48 -6.43
N GLY A 43 3.16 9.49 -5.89
CA GLY A 43 2.45 10.49 -6.70
C GLY A 43 3.38 11.18 -7.69
N ARG A 44 4.51 11.71 -7.20
CA ARG A 44 5.51 12.37 -8.07
C ARG A 44 6.08 11.44 -9.14
N SER A 45 6.38 10.19 -8.80
CA SER A 45 6.93 9.24 -9.78
C SER A 45 5.96 8.98 -10.92
N ILE A 46 4.67 8.85 -10.62
CA ILE A 46 3.62 8.66 -11.63
C ILE A 46 3.49 9.91 -12.50
N GLU A 47 3.47 11.10 -11.90
CA GLU A 47 3.39 12.38 -12.63
C GLU A 47 4.59 12.59 -13.57
N GLU A 48 5.79 12.16 -13.16
CA GLU A 48 7.01 12.23 -13.96
C GLU A 48 7.15 11.08 -14.97
N GLY A 49 6.22 10.14 -15.02
CA GLY A 49 6.27 8.97 -15.90
C GLY A 49 7.39 7.98 -15.54
N LYS A 50 7.84 7.96 -14.28
CA LYS A 50 8.90 7.08 -13.77
C LYS A 50 8.34 5.81 -13.16
N ASP A 51 9.07 4.71 -13.32
CA ASP A 51 8.77 3.45 -12.67
C ASP A 51 9.10 3.52 -11.18
N PHE A 52 8.07 3.72 -10.35
CA PHE A 52 8.19 3.79 -8.89
C PHE A 52 8.83 2.52 -8.30
N THR A 53 8.51 1.34 -8.85
CA THR A 53 8.99 0.07 -8.29
C THR A 53 10.49 -0.12 -8.47
N LYS A 54 11.05 0.43 -9.56
CA LYS A 54 12.50 0.46 -9.78
C LYS A 54 13.19 1.59 -9.03
N ALA A 55 12.54 2.74 -8.90
CA ALA A 55 13.13 3.90 -8.25
C ALA A 55 13.18 3.76 -6.72
N PHE A 56 12.21 3.06 -6.11
CA PHE A 56 12.06 2.97 -4.66
C PHE A 56 11.75 1.53 -4.18
N PRO A 57 12.66 0.56 -4.42
CA PRO A 57 12.45 -0.85 -4.08
C PRO A 57 12.37 -1.11 -2.56
N ASP A 58 12.94 -0.23 -1.73
CA ASP A 58 12.93 -0.36 -0.27
C ASP A 58 11.86 0.53 0.41
N SER A 59 10.96 1.14 -0.37
CA SER A 59 9.89 1.97 0.19
C SER A 59 8.81 1.13 0.87
N ALA A 60 8.23 1.68 1.95
CA ALA A 60 7.07 1.07 2.62
C ALA A 60 5.89 0.82 1.66
N THR A 61 5.73 1.70 0.67
CA THR A 61 4.70 1.61 -0.38
C THR A 61 4.96 0.44 -1.32
N PHE A 62 6.20 0.26 -1.78
CA PHE A 62 6.56 -0.90 -2.59
C PHE A 62 6.34 -2.20 -1.83
N SER A 63 6.78 -2.28 -0.57
CA SER A 63 6.56 -3.47 0.26
C SER A 63 5.07 -3.79 0.44
N ALA A 64 4.23 -2.78 0.68
CA ALA A 64 2.79 -2.96 0.83
C ALA A 64 2.13 -3.48 -0.46
N ILE A 65 2.45 -2.89 -1.62
CA ILE A 65 1.89 -3.31 -2.91
C ILE A 65 2.38 -4.73 -3.26
N SER A 66 3.67 -5.01 -3.10
CA SER A 66 4.24 -6.33 -3.38
C SER A 66 3.60 -7.42 -2.52
N SER A 67 3.36 -7.16 -1.23
CA SER A 67 2.65 -8.09 -0.33
C SER A 67 1.21 -8.34 -0.77
N ILE A 68 0.48 -7.28 -1.17
CA ILE A 68 -0.89 -7.38 -1.68
C ILE A 68 -0.93 -8.21 -2.97
N SER A 69 -0.04 -7.90 -3.93
CA SER A 69 0.07 -8.61 -5.20
C SER A 69 0.40 -10.08 -4.98
N GLN A 70 1.33 -10.41 -4.09
CA GLN A 70 1.67 -11.80 -3.78
C GLN A 70 0.48 -12.55 -3.16
N THR A 71 -0.24 -11.91 -2.23
CA THR A 71 -1.43 -12.49 -1.62
C THR A 71 -2.50 -12.79 -2.67
N LEU A 72 -2.73 -11.84 -3.58
CA LEU A 72 -3.69 -12.00 -4.66
C LEU A 72 -3.27 -13.11 -5.62
N LEU A 73 -2.02 -13.14 -6.07
CA LEU A 73 -1.49 -14.20 -6.94
C LEU A 73 -1.63 -15.58 -6.31
N ASN A 74 -1.30 -15.72 -5.02
CA ASN A 74 -1.46 -16.98 -4.29
C ASN A 74 -2.93 -17.42 -4.24
N SER A 75 -3.87 -16.49 -4.08
CA SER A 75 -5.31 -16.80 -4.05
C SER A 75 -5.86 -17.21 -5.42
N LEU A 76 -5.22 -16.80 -6.52
CA LEU A 76 -5.59 -17.17 -7.88
C LEU A 76 -4.96 -18.51 -8.32
N GLN A 77 -3.90 -18.95 -7.65
CA GLN A 77 -3.14 -20.16 -7.95
C GLN A 77 -3.66 -21.43 -7.24
N THR A 78 -4.82 -21.35 -6.60
CA THR A 78 -5.53 -22.54 -6.09
C THR A 78 -6.00 -23.41 -7.28
N PRO A 79 -5.74 -24.73 -7.29
CA PRO A 79 -6.27 -25.63 -8.32
C PRO A 79 -7.80 -25.74 -8.30
#